data_AF-A0A844B0B2-F1
#
_entry.id   AF-A0A844B0B2-F1
#
_cell.length_a   1.000
_cell.length_b   1.000
_cell.length_c   1.000
_cell.angle_alpha   90.00
_cell.angle_beta   90.00
_cell.angle_gamma   90.00
#
_symmetry.space_group_name_H-M   'P 1'
#
loop_
_entity.id
_entity.type
_entity.pdbx_description
1 polymer ?
#
loop_
_entity_poly.entity_id
_entity_poly.type
_entity_poly.pdbx_seq_one_letter_code
_entity_poly.pdbx_strand_id
1 'polypeptide(L)'
;MPRFFLAPLLAASIALTPVAAAPARAADDLAKILLGAAAVYVIVDKLESNRRSANRVETNQAAGWYGPRGHDRHRVIPASCVRSVDTRRGSERIVTERCLRNEGIRRLPDRCEISVRGPRGSVDAYRLSCLQNAGYRVEGRRR
;
A
#
# COMPACT_ATOMS: atom_id res chain seq x y z
N MET A 1 2.93 60.59 11.84
CA MET A 1 2.07 61.07 12.95
C MET A 1 0.91 60.07 13.13
N PRO A 2 0.49 59.78 14.35
CA PRO A 2 0.69 58.49 15.02
C PRO A 2 -0.46 57.51 14.82
N ARG A 3 -0.15 56.24 14.52
CA ARG A 3 -1.06 55.12 14.84
C ARG A 3 -0.35 53.80 15.16
N PHE A 4 0.99 53.81 15.14
CA PHE A 4 1.84 52.71 15.63
C PHE A 4 1.69 52.41 17.14
N PHE A 5 0.89 53.21 17.86
CA PHE A 5 0.58 53.02 19.28
C PHE A 5 -0.84 52.47 19.55
N LEU A 6 -1.70 52.32 18.53
CA LEU A 6 -3.04 51.74 18.71
C LEU A 6 -3.03 50.20 18.72
N ALA A 7 -1.99 49.59 18.17
CA ALA A 7 -1.89 48.13 18.05
C ALA A 7 -1.71 47.38 19.39
N PRO A 8 -0.86 47.80 20.35
CA PRO A 8 -0.70 47.05 21.59
C PRO A 8 -1.85 47.27 22.59
N LEU A 9 -2.51 48.44 22.55
CA LEU A 9 -3.63 48.79 23.43
C LEU A 9 -4.90 47.97 23.10
N LEU A 10 -5.13 47.64 21.84
CA LEU A 10 -6.23 46.76 21.41
C LEU A 10 -5.97 45.27 21.67
N ALA A 11 -4.71 44.84 21.78
CA ALA A 11 -4.37 43.46 22.12
C ALA A 11 -4.52 43.17 23.63
N ALA A 12 -4.27 44.17 24.47
CA ALA A 12 -4.40 44.02 25.93
C ALA A 12 -5.86 43.89 26.40
N SER A 13 -6.83 44.45 25.68
CA SER A 13 -8.26 44.37 26.03
C SER A 13 -8.89 42.99 25.75
N ILE A 14 -8.39 42.26 24.75
CA ILE A 14 -8.90 40.91 24.39
C ILE A 14 -8.36 39.83 25.33
N ALA A 15 -7.21 40.05 25.97
CA ALA A 15 -6.57 39.07 26.85
C ALA A 15 -7.17 38.97 28.26
N LEU A 16 -8.00 39.94 28.70
CA LEU A 16 -8.38 40.08 30.11
C LEU A 16 -9.88 39.95 30.44
N THR A 17 -10.73 39.51 29.51
CA THR A 17 -12.17 39.30 29.77
C THR A 17 -12.66 37.98 29.15
N PRO A 18 -13.14 36.94 29.89
CA PRO A 18 -13.35 36.80 31.33
C PRO A 18 -12.68 35.57 31.98
N VAL A 19 -12.38 35.76 33.27
CA VAL A 19 -12.09 34.75 34.29
C VAL A 19 -13.38 33.96 34.65
N ALA A 20 -13.16 32.70 35.04
CA ALA A 20 -14.02 31.88 35.91
C ALA A 20 -15.41 31.44 35.41
N ALA A 21 -15.43 30.30 34.73
CA ALA A 21 -16.39 29.26 35.05
C ALA A 21 -15.63 27.93 35.13
N ALA A 22 -15.25 27.53 36.34
CA ALA A 22 -14.78 26.16 36.57
C ALA A 22 -15.91 25.21 36.15
N PRO A 23 -15.66 24.18 35.32
CA PRO A 23 -16.69 23.22 34.98
C PRO A 23 -16.91 22.34 36.22
N ALA A 24 -17.84 22.76 37.06
CA ALA A 24 -18.40 21.91 38.10
C ALA A 24 -19.34 20.91 37.42
N ARG A 25 -18.91 19.64 37.46
CA ARG A 25 -19.75 18.43 37.51
C ARG A 25 -20.46 17.99 36.21
N ALA A 26 -19.92 16.88 35.70
CA ALA A 26 -20.60 15.61 35.41
C ALA A 26 -21.75 15.56 34.37
N ALA A 27 -21.54 14.66 33.41
CA ALA A 27 -22.46 14.01 32.47
C ALA A 27 -22.46 14.54 31.00
N ASP A 28 -22.21 13.59 30.10
CA ASP A 28 -22.47 13.57 28.65
C ASP A 28 -21.43 14.13 27.67
N ASP A 29 -20.29 13.44 27.65
CA ASP A 29 -19.06 13.60 26.84
C ASP A 29 -19.20 13.41 25.30
N LEU A 30 -20.38 13.51 24.69
CA LEU A 30 -20.53 13.39 23.22
C LEU A 30 -20.69 14.74 22.50
N ALA A 31 -21.17 15.78 23.20
CA ALA A 31 -21.44 17.08 22.57
C ALA A 31 -20.20 17.98 22.43
N LYS A 32 -19.15 17.76 23.22
CA LYS A 32 -17.95 18.64 23.25
C LYS A 32 -16.94 18.36 22.13
N ILE A 33 -16.95 17.16 21.52
CA ILE A 33 -16.07 16.82 20.39
C ILE A 33 -16.64 17.36 19.05
N LEU A 34 -17.96 17.49 18.93
CA LEU A 34 -18.63 17.94 17.70
C LEU A 34 -18.53 19.46 17.46
N LEU A 35 -18.31 20.27 18.50
CA LEU A 35 -18.16 21.72 18.36
C LEU A 35 -16.77 22.18 17.88
N GLY A 36 -15.73 21.35 18.07
CA GLY A 36 -14.37 21.64 17.58
C GLY A 36 -14.12 21.21 16.12
N ALA A 37 -14.78 20.13 15.67
CA ALA A 37 -14.56 19.56 14.34
C ALA A 37 -15.19 20.40 13.21
N ALA A 38 -16.31 21.08 13.46
CA ALA A 38 -16.97 21.92 12.47
C ALA A 38 -16.15 23.16 12.08
N ALA A 39 -15.38 23.72 13.02
CA ALA A 39 -14.55 24.91 12.78
C ALA A 39 -13.38 24.62 11.83
N VAL A 40 -12.86 23.39 11.81
CA VAL A 40 -11.78 22.98 10.90
C VAL A 40 -12.29 22.80 9.46
N TYR A 41 -13.55 22.39 9.27
CA TYR A 41 -14.14 22.19 7.94
C TYR A 41 -14.23 23.48 7.12
N VAL A 42 -14.40 24.64 7.78
CA VAL A 42 -14.54 25.94 7.10
C VAL A 42 -13.20 26.50 6.61
N ILE A 43 -12.07 26.03 7.15
CA ILE A 43 -10.73 26.56 6.83
C ILE A 43 -10.08 25.82 5.65
N VAL A 44 -10.65 24.71 5.16
CA VAL A 44 -10.01 23.93 4.07
C VAL A 44 -10.20 24.56 2.69
N ASP A 45 -11.11 25.54 2.52
CA ASP A 45 -11.45 26.08 1.20
C ASP A 45 -10.53 27.24 0.73
N LYS A 46 -9.61 27.72 1.59
CA LYS A 46 -8.81 28.93 1.31
C LYS A 46 -7.30 28.77 1.56
N LEU A 47 -6.76 27.57 1.32
CA LEU A 47 -5.33 27.36 1.10
C LEU A 47 -5.07 26.98 -0.35
N GLU A 48 -5.09 28.05 -1.14
CA GLU A 48 -4.27 28.40 -2.29
C GLU A 48 -3.54 27.31 -3.11
N SER A 49 -3.78 27.44 -4.41
CA SER A 49 -3.04 27.01 -5.60
C SER A 49 -1.66 26.38 -5.41
N ASN A 50 -1.53 25.12 -5.86
CA ASN A 50 -0.52 24.64 -6.83
C ASN A 50 -0.36 23.10 -6.80
N ARG A 51 -1.42 22.30 -6.59
CA ARG A 51 -1.29 20.84 -6.65
C ARG A 51 -2.46 20.16 -7.34
N ARG A 52 -2.21 19.81 -8.60
CA ARG A 52 -2.84 18.73 -9.38
C ARG A 52 -4.22 19.02 -9.97
N SER A 53 -4.27 20.06 -10.79
CA SER A 53 -5.08 20.04 -12.01
C SER A 53 -4.18 19.67 -13.19
N ALA A 54 -3.90 18.38 -13.32
CA ALA A 54 -3.47 17.78 -14.57
C ALA A 54 -4.07 16.37 -14.67
N ASN A 55 -5.25 16.35 -15.28
CA ASN A 55 -5.83 15.21 -15.98
C ASN A 55 -6.56 14.12 -15.15
N ARG A 56 -7.87 14.30 -14.99
CA ARG A 56 -8.93 13.43 -15.57
C ARG A 56 -10.26 13.78 -14.89
N VAL A 57 -11.08 14.61 -15.53
CA VAL A 57 -12.17 14.16 -16.42
C VAL A 57 -13.04 13.13 -15.71
N GLU A 58 -14.11 13.67 -15.13
CA GLU A 58 -15.38 12.99 -14.92
C GLU A 58 -15.78 12.30 -16.23
N THR A 59 -15.64 10.97 -16.28
CA THR A 59 -16.21 10.16 -17.35
C THR A 59 -17.31 9.30 -16.76
N ASN A 60 -18.55 9.77 -16.95
CA ASN A 60 -19.67 8.87 -17.13
C ASN A 60 -19.38 8.05 -18.39
N GLN A 61 -18.82 6.85 -18.22
CA GLN A 61 -18.70 5.85 -19.29
C GLN A 61 -18.85 4.48 -18.65
N ALA A 62 -19.91 3.79 -19.09
CA ALA A 62 -20.08 2.36 -18.95
C ALA A 62 -18.82 1.64 -19.45
N ALA A 63 -17.90 1.32 -18.54
CA ALA A 63 -16.74 0.50 -18.81
C ALA A 63 -17.04 -0.87 -18.21
N GLY A 64 -17.21 -1.86 -19.10
CA GLY A 64 -17.72 -3.18 -18.78
C GLY A 64 -17.04 -3.79 -17.56
N TRP A 65 -17.82 -4.63 -16.88
CA TRP A 65 -17.38 -5.63 -15.92
C TRP A 65 -16.25 -6.47 -16.51
N TYR A 66 -15.04 -5.93 -16.45
CA TYR A 66 -13.83 -6.63 -16.71
C TYR A 66 -13.24 -6.95 -15.34
N GLY A 67 -13.92 -7.89 -14.68
CA GLY A 67 -13.37 -8.56 -13.51
C GLY A 67 -11.94 -9.02 -13.85
N PRO A 68 -11.01 -9.00 -12.88
CA PRO A 68 -9.61 -9.31 -13.12
C PRO A 68 -9.53 -10.58 -13.97
N ARG A 69 -9.03 -10.44 -15.22
CA ARG A 69 -8.82 -11.52 -16.19
C ARG A 69 -8.41 -12.73 -15.39
N GLY A 70 -9.24 -13.78 -15.40
CA GLY A 70 -9.05 -14.97 -14.57
C GLY A 70 -7.57 -15.28 -14.52
N HIS A 71 -6.94 -14.97 -13.39
CA HIS A 71 -5.54 -15.28 -13.22
C HIS A 71 -5.48 -16.78 -13.42
N ASP A 72 -4.78 -17.24 -14.46
CA ASP A 72 -4.50 -18.65 -14.67
C ASP A 72 -3.94 -19.15 -13.33
N ARG A 73 -4.78 -19.77 -12.50
CA ARG A 73 -4.37 -20.29 -11.18
C ARG A 73 -3.19 -21.25 -11.35
N HIS A 74 -3.13 -21.87 -12.54
CA HIS A 74 -2.05 -22.70 -13.05
C HIS A 74 -0.68 -22.01 -13.21
N ARG A 75 -0.59 -20.68 -13.10
CA ARG A 75 0.65 -19.90 -13.21
C ARG A 75 1.06 -19.24 -11.89
N VAL A 76 0.39 -19.57 -10.79
CA VAL A 76 0.73 -19.09 -9.45
C VAL A 76 1.61 -20.13 -8.78
N ILE A 77 2.82 -19.74 -8.38
CA ILE A 77 3.80 -20.59 -7.69
C ILE A 77 3.70 -20.33 -6.19
N PRO A 78 3.38 -21.34 -5.38
CA PRO A 78 3.38 -21.21 -3.93
C PRO A 78 4.74 -20.79 -3.39
N ALA A 79 4.74 -19.87 -2.43
CA ALA A 79 5.98 -19.40 -1.81
C ALA A 79 6.74 -20.54 -1.09
N SER A 80 6.03 -21.58 -0.67
CA SER A 80 6.57 -22.81 -0.07
C SER A 80 7.49 -23.60 -1.00
N CYS A 81 7.26 -23.53 -2.32
CA CYS A 81 8.07 -24.22 -3.31
C CYS A 81 9.35 -23.47 -3.69
N VAL A 82 9.43 -22.17 -3.39
CA VAL A 82 10.60 -21.36 -3.71
C VAL A 82 11.72 -21.65 -2.70
N ARG A 83 12.87 -22.08 -3.21
CA ARG A 83 14.08 -22.33 -2.43
C ARG A 83 15.22 -21.46 -2.93
N SER A 84 16.07 -21.00 -2.03
CA SER A 84 17.33 -20.37 -2.39
C SER A 84 18.43 -21.42 -2.38
N VAL A 85 19.24 -21.45 -3.42
CA VAL A 85 20.45 -22.26 -3.50
C VAL A 85 21.65 -21.37 -3.72
N ASP A 86 22.74 -21.69 -3.04
CA ASP A 86 23.99 -20.97 -3.22
C ASP A 86 24.76 -21.56 -4.40
N THR A 87 25.03 -20.72 -5.38
CA THR A 87 25.86 -21.04 -6.53
C THR A 87 27.19 -20.30 -6.40
N ARG A 88 28.19 -20.69 -7.21
CA ARG A 88 29.47 -19.97 -7.30
C ARG A 88 29.30 -18.49 -7.70
N ARG A 89 28.16 -18.12 -8.30
CA ARG A 89 27.85 -16.76 -8.76
C ARG A 89 26.93 -15.99 -7.79
N GLY A 90 26.64 -16.56 -6.63
CA GLY A 90 25.72 -16.00 -5.63
C GLY A 90 24.49 -16.87 -5.37
N SER A 91 23.60 -16.38 -4.51
CA SER A 91 22.35 -17.06 -4.18
C SER A 91 21.32 -16.90 -5.29
N GLU A 92 20.79 -18.03 -5.78
CA GLU A 92 19.79 -18.07 -6.83
C GLU A 92 18.50 -18.72 -6.29
N ARG A 93 17.34 -18.16 -6.67
CA ARG A 93 16.04 -18.73 -6.30
C ARG A 93 15.60 -19.73 -7.37
N ILE A 94 15.29 -20.94 -6.92
CA ILE A 94 14.84 -22.04 -7.75
C ILE A 94 13.55 -22.64 -7.20
N VAL A 95 12.88 -23.40 -8.05
CA VAL A 95 11.68 -24.16 -7.67
C VAL A 95 11.83 -25.56 -8.21
N THR A 96 11.70 -26.58 -7.36
CA THR A 96 11.82 -27.98 -7.81
C THR A 96 10.58 -28.42 -8.58
N GLU A 97 10.77 -29.22 -9.61
CA GLU A 97 9.66 -29.77 -10.41
C GLU A 97 8.69 -30.56 -9.53
N ARG A 98 9.22 -31.37 -8.61
CA ARG A 98 8.42 -32.17 -7.66
C ARG A 98 7.45 -31.31 -6.85
N CYS A 99 7.90 -30.17 -6.33
CA CYS A 99 7.03 -29.29 -5.55
C CYS A 99 5.91 -28.71 -6.42
N LEU A 100 6.25 -28.22 -7.62
CA LEU A 100 5.28 -27.67 -8.56
C LEU A 100 4.22 -28.70 -8.97
N ARG A 101 4.63 -29.94 -9.26
CA ARG A 101 3.71 -31.04 -9.61
C ARG A 101 2.78 -31.40 -8.45
N ASN A 102 3.28 -31.41 -7.22
CA ASN A 102 2.47 -31.66 -6.03
C ASN A 102 1.41 -30.56 -5.81
N GLU A 103 1.73 -29.32 -6.13
CA GLU A 103 0.81 -28.17 -6.09
C GLU A 103 -0.10 -28.09 -7.34
N GLY A 104 -0.05 -29.09 -8.23
CA GLY A 104 -0.92 -29.16 -9.41
C GLY A 104 -0.44 -28.35 -10.63
N ILE A 105 0.75 -27.77 -10.57
CA ILE A 105 1.34 -26.99 -11.67
C ILE A 105 2.10 -27.94 -12.60
N ARG A 106 1.49 -28.25 -13.74
CA ARG A 106 2.02 -29.25 -14.70
C ARG A 106 2.54 -28.66 -16.00
N ARG A 107 2.06 -27.47 -16.36
CA ARG A 107 2.54 -26.75 -17.55
C ARG A 107 3.74 -25.96 -17.07
N LEU A 108 4.95 -26.40 -17.44
CA LEU A 108 6.19 -25.71 -17.12
C LEU A 108 6.97 -25.53 -18.44
N PRO A 109 7.69 -24.42 -18.63
CA PRO A 109 8.47 -24.23 -19.84
C PRO A 109 9.82 -24.93 -19.72
N ASP A 110 10.10 -25.88 -20.60
CA ASP A 110 11.36 -26.64 -20.63
C ASP A 110 12.61 -25.73 -20.73
N ARG A 111 12.48 -24.59 -21.42
CA ARG A 111 13.56 -23.58 -21.52
C ARG A 111 14.04 -23.01 -20.17
N CYS A 112 13.22 -23.13 -19.12
CA CYS A 112 13.54 -22.64 -17.79
C CYS A 112 14.09 -23.73 -16.87
N GLU A 113 14.13 -24.98 -17.34
CA GLU A 113 14.56 -26.14 -16.59
C GLU A 113 16.07 -26.18 -16.43
N ILE A 114 16.50 -26.58 -15.24
CA ILE A 114 17.88 -26.75 -14.82
C ILE A 114 17.99 -27.98 -13.94
N SER A 115 19.11 -28.68 -14.05
CA SER A 115 19.44 -29.78 -13.14
C SER A 115 20.24 -29.25 -11.96
N VAL A 116 19.77 -29.51 -10.74
CA VAL A 116 20.47 -29.12 -9.50
C VAL A 116 20.84 -30.35 -8.70
N ARG A 117 22.00 -30.33 -8.05
CA ARG A 117 22.42 -31.45 -7.20
C ARG A 117 21.70 -31.38 -5.86
N GLY A 118 20.86 -32.36 -5.59
CA GLY A 118 20.17 -32.55 -4.33
C GLY A 118 20.79 -33.65 -3.47
N PRO A 119 20.25 -33.88 -2.25
CA PRO A 119 20.79 -34.87 -1.31
C PRO A 119 20.77 -36.32 -1.82
N ARG A 120 19.84 -36.64 -2.74
CA ARG A 120 19.63 -38.01 -3.27
C ARG A 120 20.07 -38.15 -4.73
N GLY A 121 20.78 -37.18 -5.27
CA GLY A 121 21.15 -37.10 -6.68
C GLY A 121 20.71 -35.80 -7.35
N SER A 122 20.89 -35.72 -8.66
CA SER A 122 20.40 -34.59 -9.45
C SER A 122 18.87 -34.57 -9.46
N VAL A 123 18.29 -33.38 -9.34
CA VAL A 123 16.83 -33.15 -9.41
C VAL A 123 16.54 -32.02 -10.37
N ASP A 124 15.40 -32.11 -11.04
CA ASP A 124 14.96 -31.09 -11.97
C ASP A 124 14.32 -29.92 -11.23
N ALA A 125 14.75 -28.73 -11.60
CA ALA A 125 14.34 -27.48 -11.00
C ALA A 125 14.22 -26.41 -12.08
N TYR A 126 13.57 -25.31 -11.72
CA TYR A 126 13.35 -24.19 -12.60
C TYR A 126 13.87 -22.93 -11.96
N ARG A 127 14.60 -22.11 -12.72
CA ARG A 127 15.02 -20.78 -12.26
C ARG A 127 13.80 -19.92 -12.05
N LEU A 128 13.67 -19.33 -10.87
CA LEU A 128 12.51 -18.50 -10.56
C LEU A 128 12.44 -17.26 -11.46
N SER A 129 13.60 -16.67 -11.79
CA SER A 129 13.69 -15.52 -12.70
C SER A 129 13.14 -15.83 -14.10
N CYS A 130 13.50 -16.99 -14.66
CA CYS A 130 12.99 -17.43 -15.96
C CYS A 130 11.48 -17.69 -15.93
N LEU A 131 10.98 -18.35 -14.88
CA LEU A 131 9.55 -18.57 -14.68
C LEU A 131 8.77 -17.25 -14.59
N GLN A 132 9.31 -16.25 -13.87
CA GLN A 132 8.69 -14.94 -13.80
C GLN A 132 8.60 -14.24 -15.17
N ASN A 133 9.67 -14.32 -15.97
CA ASN A 133 9.68 -13.81 -17.34
C ASN A 133 8.73 -14.58 -18.26
N ALA A 134 8.50 -15.88 -17.98
CA ALA A 134 7.50 -16.69 -18.67
C ALA A 134 6.05 -16.40 -18.24
N GLY A 135 5.85 -15.53 -17.24
CA GLY A 135 4.54 -15.10 -16.75
C GLY A 135 4.03 -15.82 -15.50
N TYR A 136 4.85 -16.65 -14.86
CA TYR A 136 4.50 -17.24 -13.57
C TYR A 136 4.67 -16.20 -12.46
N ARG A 137 3.78 -16.23 -11.47
CA ARG A 137 3.80 -15.29 -10.35
C ARG A 137 3.96 -16.08 -9.07
N VAL A 138 4.89 -15.66 -8.20
CA VAL A 138 4.94 -16.21 -6.85
C VAL A 138 3.76 -15.63 -6.08
N GLU A 139 3.11 -16.47 -5.26
CA GLU A 139 2.12 -15.98 -4.30
C GLU A 139 2.69 -14.78 -3.54
N GLY A 140 1.96 -13.67 -3.57
CA GLY A 140 2.42 -12.44 -2.95
C GLY A 140 2.59 -12.67 -1.46
N ARG A 141 3.82 -12.54 -0.95
CA ARG A 141 4.00 -12.20 0.46
C ARG A 141 3.29 -10.86 0.66
N ARG A 142 2.15 -10.87 1.35
CA ARG A 142 1.69 -9.66 2.03
C ARG A 142 2.84 -9.27 2.96
N ARG A 143 3.47 -8.15 2.64
CA ARG A 143 4.44 -7.50 3.53
C ARG A 143 3.68 -6.72 4.58
#